data_AF-A0A9P0AF79-F1
#
_entry.id   AF-A0A9P0AF79-F1
#
_cell.length_a   1.000
_cell.length_b   1.000
_cell.length_c   1.000
_cell.angle_alpha   90.00
_cell.angle_beta   90.00
_cell.angle_gamma   90.00
#
_symmetry.space_group_name_H-M   'P 1'
#
loop_
_entity.id
_entity.type
_entity.pdbx_description
1 polymer ?
#
loop_
_entity_poly.entity_id
_entity_poly.type
_entity_poly.pdbx_seq_one_letter_code
_entity_poly.pdbx_strand_id
1 'polypeptide(L)'
;MILNYGVVLTLPLLVVLLSSLQGVDSINCFQCNSMVDLDCPYIQPNQTSSIYYKPCIGDFKGRQPFCRKIEQKIFERDDMVRVVRKCGWERHDKLDCYSASNDDHTETICQCFSDACNGADTSSFSSYKIFTALLVALTVSLRRQSFKRHKLDGTNILNNVFRGRKCLQHTTYFDH
;
A
#
# COMPACT_ATOMS: atom_id res chain seq x y z
N MET A 1 -28.74 -22.33 47.82
CA MET A 1 -27.73 -22.02 46.79
C MET A 1 -26.79 -20.95 47.32
N ILE A 2 -25.69 -21.35 47.95
CA ILE A 2 -24.63 -20.40 48.30
C ILE A 2 -23.77 -20.25 47.03
N LEU A 3 -24.11 -19.27 46.20
CA LEU A 3 -23.20 -18.84 45.15
C LEU A 3 -21.97 -18.26 45.85
N ASN A 4 -20.81 -18.86 45.61
CA ASN A 4 -19.57 -18.50 46.29
C ASN A 4 -19.18 -17.06 45.95
N TYR A 5 -19.54 -16.10 46.81
CA TYR A 5 -19.23 -14.68 46.65
C TYR A 5 -17.74 -14.42 46.43
N GLY A 6 -16.87 -15.27 47.00
CA GLY A 6 -15.43 -15.25 46.71
C GLY A 6 -15.12 -15.45 45.22
N VAL A 7 -15.75 -16.42 44.55
CA VAL A 7 -15.58 -16.68 43.11
C VAL A 7 -16.04 -15.49 42.26
N VAL A 8 -17.15 -14.86 42.66
CA VAL A 8 -17.71 -13.67 41.98
C VAL A 8 -16.79 -12.45 42.10
N LEU A 9 -16.02 -12.33 43.20
CA LEU A 9 -15.05 -11.24 43.41
C LEU A 9 -13.67 -11.53 42.81
N THR A 10 -13.21 -12.80 42.78
CA THR A 10 -11.88 -13.15 42.23
C THR A 10 -11.84 -13.12 40.71
N LEU A 11 -12.94 -13.48 40.03
CA LEU A 11 -13.03 -13.48 38.56
C LEU A 11 -12.76 -12.12 37.91
N PRO A 12 -13.44 -11.01 38.28
CA PRO A 12 -13.17 -9.70 37.69
C PRO A 12 -11.77 -9.19 38.04
N LEU A 13 -11.26 -9.46 39.25
CA LEU A 13 -9.90 -9.08 39.64
C LEU A 13 -8.84 -9.79 38.77
N LEU A 14 -9.03 -11.08 38.48
CA LEU A 14 -8.16 -11.85 37.58
C LEU A 14 -8.21 -11.32 36.14
N VAL A 15 -9.39 -10.94 35.65
CA VAL A 15 -9.55 -10.33 34.31
C VAL A 15 -8.84 -8.97 34.22
N VAL A 16 -8.85 -8.17 35.28
CA VAL A 16 -8.10 -6.90 35.37
C VAL A 16 -6.58 -7.12 35.45
N LEU A 17 -6.12 -8.18 36.14
CA LEU A 17 -4.71 -8.57 36.13
C LEU A 17 -4.25 -9.08 34.74
N LEU A 18 -5.09 -9.83 34.04
CA LEU A 18 -4.78 -10.36 32.71
C LEU A 18 -4.78 -9.25 31.64
N SER A 19 -5.66 -8.24 31.74
CA SER A 19 -5.69 -7.12 30.78
C SER A 19 -4.60 -6.07 31.02
N SER A 20 -3.91 -6.10 32.16
CA SER A 20 -2.70 -5.31 32.42
C SER A 20 -1.41 -5.98 31.93
N LEU A 21 -1.47 -7.22 31.44
CA LEU A 21 -0.43 -7.82 30.61
C LEU A 21 -0.46 -7.18 29.21
N GLN A 22 0.10 -5.98 29.10
CA GLN A 22 0.42 -5.39 27.80
C GLN A 22 1.43 -6.29 27.09
N GLY A 23 0.94 -7.08 26.13
CA GLY A 23 1.81 -7.82 25.22
C GLY A 23 2.73 -6.83 24.50
N VAL A 24 4.03 -7.09 24.53
CA VAL A 24 4.98 -6.35 23.69
C VAL A 24 4.71 -6.77 22.25
N ASP A 25 3.93 -5.96 21.54
CA ASP A 25 3.61 -6.19 20.15
C ASP A 25 4.90 -6.10 19.31
N SER A 26 5.39 -7.25 18.88
CA SER A 26 6.71 -7.42 18.26
C SER A 26 6.53 -7.70 16.77
N ILE A 27 6.79 -6.67 15.96
CA ILE A 27 6.84 -6.79 14.51
C ILE A 27 7.91 -7.81 14.08
N ASN A 28 7.58 -8.61 13.06
CA ASN A 28 8.50 -9.57 12.45
C ASN A 28 9.05 -9.01 11.14
N CYS A 29 10.37 -8.91 11.04
CA CYS A 29 11.06 -8.34 9.89
C CYS A 29 12.06 -9.34 9.30
N PHE A 30 12.42 -9.14 8.03
CA PHE A 30 13.61 -9.81 7.50
C PHE A 30 14.87 -9.16 8.10
N GLN A 31 15.80 -10.01 8.54
CA GLN A 31 17.05 -9.63 9.20
C GLN A 31 18.21 -10.36 8.51
N CYS A 32 18.87 -9.70 7.54
CA CYS A 32 19.91 -10.29 6.68
C CYS A 32 20.88 -9.24 6.10
N ASN A 33 22.00 -9.69 5.57
CA ASN A 33 23.12 -8.88 5.10
C ASN A 33 23.81 -9.51 3.87
N SER A 34 23.66 -8.93 2.67
CA SER A 34 24.06 -9.55 1.39
C SER A 34 25.57 -9.72 1.12
N MET A 35 26.44 -9.47 2.11
CA MET A 35 27.89 -9.74 2.03
C MET A 35 28.23 -11.12 2.61
N VAL A 36 27.32 -11.66 3.44
CA VAL A 36 27.44 -12.98 4.07
C VAL A 36 26.24 -13.87 3.74
N ASP A 37 25.05 -13.27 3.62
CA ASP A 37 23.78 -13.93 3.30
C ASP A 37 23.48 -13.80 1.80
N LEU A 38 23.92 -14.76 0.98
CA LEU A 38 23.75 -14.71 -0.49
C LEU A 38 22.29 -14.59 -0.94
N ASP A 39 21.35 -15.18 -0.20
CA ASP A 39 19.91 -15.11 -0.49
C ASP A 39 19.28 -13.76 -0.12
N CYS A 40 19.99 -12.90 0.62
CA CYS A 40 19.41 -11.66 1.14
C CYS A 40 18.86 -10.75 0.03
N PRO A 41 19.49 -10.51 -1.12
CA PRO A 41 18.89 -9.70 -2.19
C PRO A 41 17.55 -10.26 -2.71
N TYR A 42 17.35 -11.57 -2.67
CA TYR A 42 16.29 -12.29 -3.40
C TYR A 42 15.03 -12.62 -2.58
N ILE A 43 15.01 -12.30 -1.28
CA ILE A 43 13.82 -12.53 -0.44
C ILE A 43 12.62 -11.73 -0.96
N GLN A 44 11.51 -12.41 -1.22
CA GLN A 44 10.28 -11.80 -1.73
C GLN A 44 9.43 -11.15 -0.62
N PRO A 45 8.52 -10.21 -0.96
CA PRO A 45 7.43 -9.81 -0.06
C PRO A 45 6.70 -11.04 0.48
N ASN A 46 6.43 -11.06 1.79
CA ASN A 46 5.67 -12.12 2.48
C ASN A 46 6.30 -13.53 2.47
N GLN A 47 7.61 -13.68 2.18
CA GLN A 47 8.33 -14.96 2.30
C GLN A 47 8.60 -15.33 3.78
N THR A 48 7.56 -15.47 4.59
CA THR A 48 7.63 -15.69 6.06
C THR A 48 8.25 -17.04 6.45
N SER A 49 8.41 -17.98 5.52
CA SER A 49 9.18 -19.22 5.69
C SER A 49 10.70 -19.03 5.65
N SER A 50 11.19 -17.82 5.33
CA SER A 50 12.62 -17.51 5.28
C SER A 50 13.28 -17.58 6.65
N ILE A 51 14.48 -18.16 6.73
CA ILE A 51 15.31 -18.14 7.96
C ILE A 51 15.67 -16.74 8.45
N TYR A 52 15.52 -15.73 7.60
CA TYR A 52 15.77 -14.33 7.93
C TYR A 52 14.53 -13.62 8.50
N TYR A 53 13.33 -14.19 8.38
CA TYR A 53 12.10 -13.65 8.98
C TYR A 53 12.11 -13.93 10.48
N LYS A 54 12.31 -12.88 11.29
CA LYS A 54 12.54 -12.98 12.73
C LYS A 54 11.83 -11.84 13.48
N PRO A 55 11.35 -12.08 14.71
CA PRO A 55 10.80 -11.03 15.56
C PRO A 55 11.87 -9.97 15.86
N CYS A 56 11.44 -8.71 15.95
CA CYS A 56 12.29 -7.63 16.44
C CYS A 56 12.41 -7.70 17.96
N ILE A 57 13.48 -8.36 18.42
CA ILE A 57 13.84 -8.50 19.84
C ILE A 57 15.09 -7.66 20.11
N GLY A 58 15.02 -6.75 21.08
CA GLY A 58 16.16 -5.91 21.49
C GLY A 58 15.75 -4.68 22.29
N ASP A 59 16.75 -3.90 22.73
CA ASP A 59 16.52 -2.58 23.32
C ASP A 59 16.34 -1.52 22.23
N PHE A 60 15.09 -1.17 21.98
CA PHE A 60 14.69 -0.12 21.03
C PHE A 60 14.56 1.27 21.68
N LYS A 61 15.17 1.50 22.85
CA LYS A 61 15.13 2.76 23.61
C LYS A 61 13.71 3.23 23.92
N GLY A 62 12.84 2.28 24.28
CA GLY A 62 11.41 2.52 24.57
C GLY A 62 10.56 2.91 23.35
N ARG A 63 11.11 2.88 22.13
CA ARG A 63 10.39 3.15 20.88
C ARG A 63 9.87 1.84 20.28
N GLN A 64 8.75 1.90 19.55
CA GLN A 64 8.26 0.74 18.80
C GLN A 64 9.24 0.39 17.66
N PRO A 65 9.63 -0.89 17.51
CA PRO A 65 10.44 -1.32 16.39
C PRO A 65 9.64 -1.28 15.08
N PHE A 66 10.35 -1.17 13.97
CA PHE A 66 9.82 -1.23 12.61
C PHE A 66 10.81 -1.91 11.67
N CYS A 67 10.38 -2.32 10.48
CA CYS A 67 11.26 -2.96 9.51
C CYS A 67 11.99 -1.92 8.65
N ARG A 68 13.30 -2.12 8.45
CA ARG A 68 14.14 -1.29 7.58
C ARG A 68 14.80 -2.15 6.50
N LYS A 69 14.86 -1.61 5.27
CA LYS A 69 15.70 -2.11 4.16
C LYS A 69 16.67 -0.99 3.80
N ILE A 70 17.94 -1.34 3.59
CA ILE A 70 18.99 -0.45 3.14
C ILE A 70 19.60 -1.08 1.90
N GLU A 71 19.69 -0.32 0.82
CA GLU A 71 20.41 -0.68 -0.39
C GLU A 71 21.54 0.32 -0.61
N GLN A 72 22.78 -0.13 -0.45
CA GLN A 72 23.99 0.68 -0.60
C GLN A 72 24.63 0.37 -1.96
N LYS A 73 24.98 1.39 -2.73
CA LYS A 73 25.73 1.29 -3.99
C LYS A 73 27.13 1.83 -3.73
N ILE A 74 28.15 0.98 -3.83
CA ILE A 74 29.54 1.33 -3.48
C ILE A 74 30.33 1.60 -4.76
N PHE A 75 30.80 2.84 -4.94
CA PHE A 75 31.36 3.30 -6.22
C PHE A 75 32.70 2.63 -6.55
N GLU A 76 33.60 2.53 -5.56
CA GLU A 76 34.95 1.95 -5.75
C GLU A 76 34.96 0.44 -6.03
N ARG A 77 33.79 -0.22 -5.99
CA ARG A 77 33.63 -1.67 -6.09
C ARG A 77 32.78 -2.07 -7.29
N ASP A 78 33.03 -1.45 -8.44
CA ASP A 78 32.26 -1.68 -9.69
C ASP A 78 30.75 -1.53 -9.46
N ASP A 79 30.37 -0.44 -8.78
CA ASP A 79 28.97 -0.12 -8.45
C ASP A 79 28.22 -1.22 -7.62
N MET A 80 28.96 -2.12 -6.96
CA MET A 80 28.42 -3.25 -6.18
C MET A 80 27.29 -2.82 -5.23
N VAL A 81 26.13 -3.46 -5.43
CA VAL A 81 24.93 -3.24 -4.61
C VAL A 81 24.94 -4.16 -3.40
N ARG A 82 24.63 -3.58 -2.24
CA ARG A 82 24.63 -4.23 -0.94
C ARG A 82 23.29 -4.06 -0.25
N VAL A 83 22.61 -5.16 0.03
CA VAL A 83 21.29 -5.18 0.68
C VAL A 83 21.46 -5.54 2.16
N VAL A 84 20.93 -4.70 3.05
CA VAL A 84 20.83 -4.98 4.49
C VAL A 84 19.38 -4.80 4.92
N ARG A 85 18.80 -5.85 5.49
CA ARG A 85 17.47 -5.82 6.12
C ARG A 85 17.63 -5.97 7.63
N LYS A 86 16.97 -5.11 8.42
CA LYS A 86 17.06 -5.12 9.89
C LYS A 86 15.83 -4.48 10.54
N CYS A 87 15.67 -4.71 11.84
CA CYS A 87 14.80 -3.89 12.69
C CYS A 87 15.42 -2.49 12.88
N GLY A 88 14.58 -1.47 12.95
CA GLY A 88 14.94 -0.09 13.31
C GLY A 88 14.01 0.47 14.37
N TRP A 89 14.45 1.53 15.04
CA TRP A 89 13.68 2.27 16.06
C TRP A 89 13.79 3.79 15.91
N GLU A 90 14.80 4.26 15.19
CA GLU A 90 15.00 5.66 14.82
C GLU A 90 14.38 5.94 13.45
N ARG A 91 13.17 6.49 13.47
CA ARG A 91 12.39 6.83 12.27
C ARG A 91 12.95 8.08 11.59
N HIS A 92 12.83 8.12 10.27
CA HIS A 92 12.89 9.37 9.52
C HIS A 92 11.50 10.00 9.51
N ASP A 93 11.36 11.26 9.95
CA ASP A 93 10.07 11.85 10.32
C ASP A 93 9.09 12.08 9.16
N LYS A 94 9.60 12.18 7.93
CA LYS A 94 8.83 12.69 6.77
C LYS A 94 8.73 11.75 5.58
N LEU A 95 9.59 10.73 5.51
CA LEU A 95 9.75 9.89 4.31
C LEU A 95 9.89 8.43 4.71
N ASP A 96 9.12 7.57 4.04
CA ASP A 96 9.24 6.11 4.18
C ASP A 96 10.44 5.56 3.42
N CYS A 97 10.92 6.24 2.38
CA CYS A 97 12.20 5.97 1.73
C CYS A 97 12.95 7.28 1.50
N TYR A 98 14.24 7.31 1.83
CA TYR A 98 15.13 8.45 1.57
C TYR A 98 16.51 7.93 1.15
N SER A 99 17.24 8.74 0.39
CA SER A 99 18.62 8.42 -0.01
C SER A 99 19.61 9.37 0.65
N ALA A 100 20.75 8.83 1.03
CA ALA A 100 21.91 9.57 1.52
C ALA A 100 23.11 9.24 0.62
N SER A 101 23.98 10.20 0.34
CA SER A 101 25.20 9.92 -0.43
C SER A 101 26.39 10.53 0.26
N ASN A 102 27.47 9.75 0.31
CA ASN A 102 28.82 10.16 0.67
C ASN A 102 29.69 10.06 -0.60
N ASP A 103 30.99 10.34 -0.47
CA ASP A 103 31.95 10.31 -1.58
C ASP A 103 32.23 8.88 -2.10
N ASP A 104 32.06 7.86 -1.26
CA ASP A 104 32.38 6.45 -1.52
C ASP A 104 31.15 5.57 -1.84
N HIS A 105 29.96 5.97 -1.38
CA HIS A 105 28.71 5.23 -1.60
C HIS A 105 27.44 6.11 -1.58
N THR A 106 26.39 5.62 -2.25
CA THR A 106 25.01 6.09 -2.04
C THR A 106 24.19 5.01 -1.35
N GLU A 107 23.44 5.36 -0.31
CA GLU A 107 22.45 4.50 0.32
C GLU A 107 21.02 4.93 -0.01
N THR A 108 20.12 3.97 -0.20
CA THR A 108 18.67 4.17 -0.13
C THR A 108 18.12 3.40 1.07
N ILE A 109 17.55 4.13 2.02
CA ILE A 109 17.03 3.64 3.29
C ILE A 109 15.50 3.72 3.25
N CYS A 110 14.83 2.57 3.37
CA CYS A 110 13.39 2.47 3.49
C CYS A 110 12.98 1.96 4.88
N GLN A 111 11.87 2.48 5.42
CA GLN A 111 11.22 2.11 6.68
C GLN A 111 9.75 1.73 6.42
N CYS A 112 9.26 0.70 7.09
CA CYS A 112 7.88 0.26 6.97
C CYS A 112 7.40 -0.47 8.25
N PHE A 113 6.08 -0.50 8.46
CA PHE A 113 5.48 -0.69 9.79
C PHE A 113 4.51 -1.88 9.88
N SER A 114 4.70 -2.91 9.04
CA SER A 114 3.94 -4.16 9.10
C SER A 114 4.87 -5.37 8.92
N ASP A 115 4.44 -6.55 9.37
CA ASP A 115 5.22 -7.77 9.24
C ASP A 115 5.70 -8.02 7.79
N ALA A 116 6.94 -8.50 7.66
CA ALA A 116 7.61 -8.83 6.40
C ALA A 116 7.71 -7.71 5.34
N CYS A 117 7.32 -6.46 5.66
CA CYS A 117 7.22 -5.39 4.67
C CYS A 117 8.56 -5.00 4.03
N ASN A 118 9.68 -5.21 4.74
CA ASN A 118 11.01 -4.92 4.21
C ASN A 118 11.50 -5.96 3.18
N GLY A 119 10.71 -6.99 2.87
CA GLY A 119 11.01 -7.95 1.80
C GLY A 119 11.00 -7.32 0.41
N ALA A 120 10.11 -6.35 0.16
CA ALA A 120 9.95 -5.73 -1.15
C ALA A 120 11.20 -5.02 -1.68
N ASP A 121 11.25 -4.82 -2.99
CA ASP A 121 12.25 -3.97 -3.63
C ASP A 121 11.96 -2.50 -3.40
N THR A 122 13.02 -1.71 -3.18
CA THR A 122 12.96 -0.26 -2.87
C THR A 122 12.36 0.57 -4.01
N SER A 123 12.13 -0.04 -5.18
CA SER A 123 11.32 0.49 -6.26
C SER A 123 10.08 1.16 -5.69
N SER A 124 10.05 2.49 -5.72
CA SER A 124 9.12 3.32 -4.95
C SER A 124 7.72 3.34 -5.58
N PHE A 125 7.09 2.16 -5.63
CA PHE A 125 5.69 1.98 -5.97
C PHE A 125 4.83 2.41 -4.79
N SER A 126 4.71 3.74 -4.66
CA SER A 126 3.67 4.36 -3.85
C SER A 126 2.31 3.74 -4.24
N SER A 127 1.76 2.82 -3.44
CA SER A 127 0.50 2.12 -3.74
C SER A 127 -0.66 3.10 -3.95
N TYR A 128 -0.62 4.27 -3.29
CA TYR A 128 -1.55 5.38 -3.54
C TYR A 128 -1.52 5.91 -4.99
N LYS A 129 -0.40 5.80 -5.72
CA LYS A 129 -0.31 6.21 -7.13
C LYS A 129 -1.10 5.29 -8.06
N ILE A 130 -1.14 3.99 -7.75
CA ILE A 130 -1.93 3.01 -8.51
C ILE A 130 -3.43 3.25 -8.25
N PHE A 131 -3.82 3.42 -6.97
CA PHE A 131 -5.21 3.73 -6.61
C PHE A 131 -5.69 5.07 -7.21
N THR A 132 -4.89 6.13 -7.15
CA THR A 132 -5.26 7.42 -7.75
C THR A 132 -5.32 7.36 -9.27
N ALA A 133 -4.40 6.66 -9.95
CA ALA A 133 -4.46 6.45 -11.39
C ALA A 133 -5.73 5.68 -11.82
N LEU A 134 -6.12 4.63 -11.08
CA LEU A 134 -7.35 3.87 -11.33
C LEU A 134 -8.61 4.73 -11.13
N LEU A 135 -8.68 5.53 -10.05
CA LEU A 135 -9.80 6.44 -9.79
C LEU A 135 -9.92 7.55 -10.86
N VAL A 136 -8.79 8.10 -11.32
CA VAL A 136 -8.77 9.07 -12.42
C VAL A 136 -9.20 8.42 -13.74
N ALA A 137 -8.73 7.21 -14.05
CA ALA A 137 -9.16 6.48 -15.24
C ALA A 137 -10.67 6.18 -15.21
N LEU A 138 -11.20 5.76 -14.06
CA LEU A 138 -12.63 5.49 -13.88
C LEU A 138 -13.46 6.76 -14.11
N THR A 139 -13.13 7.87 -13.46
CA THR A 139 -13.86 9.15 -13.60
C THR A 139 -13.77 9.73 -15.02
N VAL A 140 -12.63 9.61 -15.70
CA VAL A 140 -12.48 9.98 -17.11
C VAL A 140 -13.34 9.09 -18.02
N SER A 141 -13.38 7.78 -17.78
CA SER A 141 -14.20 6.85 -18.57
C SER A 141 -15.70 7.13 -18.42
N LEU A 142 -16.18 7.41 -17.19
CA LEU A 142 -17.56 7.79 -16.91
C LEU A 142 -17.94 9.11 -17.58
N ARG A 143 -17.08 10.14 -17.53
CA ARG A 143 -17.28 11.40 -18.27
C ARG A 143 -17.34 11.18 -19.78
N ARG A 144 -16.46 10.34 -20.35
CA ARG A 144 -16.48 9.98 -21.79
C ARG A 144 -17.78 9.26 -22.18
N GLN A 145 -18.29 8.35 -21.35
CA GLN A 145 -19.56 7.67 -21.58
C GLN A 145 -20.74 8.65 -21.53
N SER A 146 -20.78 9.54 -20.52
CA SER A 146 -21.83 10.56 -20.39
C SER A 146 -21.86 11.52 -21.59
N PHE A 147 -20.70 11.98 -22.06
CA PHE A 147 -20.60 12.84 -23.25
C PHE A 147 -21.04 12.13 -24.53
N LYS A 148 -20.67 10.84 -24.70
CA LYS A 148 -21.17 10.02 -25.81
C LYS A 148 -22.69 9.87 -25.79
N ARG A 149 -23.30 9.59 -24.62
CA ARG A 149 -24.78 9.54 -24.48
C ARG A 149 -25.43 10.86 -24.87
N HIS A 150 -24.97 11.98 -24.32
CA HIS A 150 -25.53 13.30 -24.63
C HIS A 150 -25.43 13.68 -26.11
N LYS A 151 -24.35 13.26 -26.79
CA LYS A 151 -24.19 13.44 -28.25
C LYS A 151 -25.10 12.51 -29.05
N LEU A 152 -25.31 11.27 -28.61
CA LEU A 152 -26.26 10.33 -29.24
C LEU A 152 -27.70 10.86 -29.11
N ASP A 153 -28.13 11.33 -27.95
CA ASP A 153 -29.46 11.92 -27.77
C ASP A 153 -29.66 13.18 -28.63
N GLY A 154 -28.69 14.10 -28.65
CA GLY A 154 -28.74 15.27 -29.54
C GLY A 154 -28.84 14.90 -31.02
N THR A 155 -28.17 13.83 -31.45
CA THR A 155 -28.23 13.34 -32.84
C THR A 155 -29.55 12.62 -33.14
N ASN A 156 -30.10 11.86 -32.19
CA ASN A 156 -31.41 11.21 -32.30
C ASN A 156 -32.56 12.23 -32.34
N ILE A 157 -32.48 13.30 -31.53
CA ILE A 157 -33.45 14.40 -31.55
C ILE A 157 -33.42 15.11 -32.91
N LEU A 158 -32.23 15.47 -33.42
CA LEU A 158 -32.10 16.06 -34.76
C LEU A 158 -32.67 15.14 -35.85
N ASN A 159 -32.30 13.86 -35.85
CA ASN A 159 -32.80 12.90 -36.83
C ASN A 159 -34.33 12.74 -36.78
N ASN A 160 -34.95 12.74 -35.59
CA ASN A 160 -36.40 12.69 -35.45
C ASN A 160 -37.09 14.00 -35.90
N VAL A 161 -36.50 15.17 -35.64
CA VAL A 161 -37.00 16.46 -36.15
C VAL A 161 -36.92 16.54 -37.68
N PHE A 162 -35.85 16.02 -38.30
CA PHE A 162 -35.75 15.95 -39.76
C PHE A 162 -36.70 14.90 -40.38
N ARG A 163 -36.98 13.78 -39.69
CA ARG A 163 -38.00 12.81 -40.12
C ARG A 163 -39.42 13.37 -40.04
N GLY A 164 -39.73 14.17 -39.00
CA GLY A 164 -41.04 14.79 -38.81
C GLY A 164 -41.42 15.87 -39.83
N ARG A 165 -40.46 16.45 -40.56
CA ARG A 165 -40.73 17.50 -41.57
C ARG A 165 -40.95 17.01 -43.00
N LYS A 166 -40.92 15.71 -43.27
CA LYS A 166 -41.14 15.14 -44.62
C LYS A 166 -42.56 14.64 -44.90
N CYS A 167 -43.51 14.85 -43.99
CA CYS A 167 -44.90 14.40 -44.14
C CYS A 167 -45.91 15.56 -44.07
N LEU A 168 -45.75 16.60 -44.90
CA LEU A 168 -46.74 17.67 -45.03
C LEU A 168 -46.53 18.51 -46.32
N GLN A 169 -46.82 17.94 -47.49
CA GLN A 169 -47.18 18.73 -48.67
C GLN A 169 -47.97 17.94 -49.73
N HIS A 170 -49.09 18.53 -50.17
CA HIS A 170 -49.98 18.17 -51.29
C HIS A 170 -50.88 16.93 -51.20
N THR A 171 -52.08 17.12 -50.65
CA THR A 171 -53.35 16.55 -51.17
C THR A 171 -54.53 17.51 -50.95
N THR A 172 -54.96 18.19 -52.02
CA THR A 172 -56.25 18.87 -52.36
C THR A 172 -55.91 19.72 -53.61
N TYR A 173 -56.68 19.90 -54.69
CA TYR A 173 -58.11 20.14 -54.93
C TYR A 173 -58.28 20.08 -56.49
N PHE A 174 -59.31 19.56 -57.17
CA PHE A 174 -60.61 18.91 -56.86
C PHE A 174 -61.09 18.17 -58.15
N ASP A 175 -62.26 17.50 -58.12
CA ASP A 175 -63.00 17.10 -59.35
C ASP A 175 -64.08 18.14 -59.69
N HIS A 176 -64.12 18.64 -60.94
CA HIS A 176 -65.31 18.85 -61.78
C HIS A 176 -64.97 19.47 -63.14
#